data_AF-A0A4P6JVJ2-F1
#
_entry.id   AF-A0A4P6JVJ2-F1
#
_cell.length_a   1.000
_cell.length_b   1.000
_cell.length_c   1.000
_cell.angle_alpha   90.00
_cell.angle_beta   90.00
_cell.angle_gamma   90.00
#
_symmetry.space_group_name_H-M   'P 1'
#
loop_
_entity.id
_entity.type
_entity.pdbx_description
1 polymer ?
#
loop_
_entity_poly.entity_id
_entity_poly.type
_entity_poly.pdbx_seq_one_letter_code
_entity_poly.pdbx_strand_id
1 'polypeptide(L)'
;MKDALSAGTMEGAFASSIRRLKNVFEAIETFLAKISRVLQRGTGLIICAGGLGALIGWLLVTVRPDPLGTAWSLGVWLVVIGAFILIVGILALATQYILRIGMIGQYGIIIFLLGALVLMAGALAVDLFILPWIARLFAQFPNLGSVLQSGYNTVQNGVNGTTSTIVNTGSDICNKIANPFGGNNPCPTSSAPVVPSQNVPSLSVDDVLARIGLPPISTLGALGVIFLSGAPLAPGCLLVGIAFLLAGVRPRSALFLLIVAALLNLGGQFLLHIAFLGPFLGVLLYLALAWFGFTLWSPWKLPRLG
;
A
#
# COMPACT_ATOMS: atom_id res chain seq x y z
N MET A 1 37.12 55.52 -54.97
CA MET A 1 37.67 54.16 -55.23
C MET A 1 38.07 53.40 -53.96
N LYS A 2 38.50 54.08 -52.87
CA LYS A 2 38.75 53.42 -51.57
C LYS A 2 37.46 52.92 -50.88
N ASP A 3 36.31 53.54 -51.13
CA ASP A 3 35.06 53.18 -50.43
C ASP A 3 34.40 51.90 -50.97
N ALA A 4 34.63 51.58 -52.25
CA ALA A 4 34.10 50.35 -52.86
C ALA A 4 34.82 49.08 -52.39
N LEU A 5 36.07 49.20 -51.91
CA LEU A 5 36.85 48.05 -51.41
C LEU A 5 36.46 47.66 -49.97
N SER A 6 35.93 48.61 -49.19
CA SER A 6 35.51 48.41 -47.80
C SER A 6 34.18 47.63 -47.68
N ALA A 7 33.25 47.87 -48.62
CA ALA A 7 31.94 47.22 -48.62
C ALA A 7 32.01 45.70 -48.88
N GLY A 8 32.85 45.26 -49.82
CA GLY A 8 32.99 43.83 -50.15
C GLY A 8 33.61 42.98 -49.03
N THR A 9 34.47 43.57 -48.19
CA THR A 9 35.04 42.87 -47.03
C THR A 9 34.05 42.68 -45.87
N MET A 10 33.06 43.58 -45.70
CA MET A 10 32.06 43.44 -44.66
C MET A 10 31.02 42.35 -44.98
N GLU A 11 30.57 42.25 -46.23
CA GLU A 11 29.60 41.21 -46.63
C GLU A 11 30.17 39.79 -46.47
N GLY A 12 31.45 39.59 -46.82
CA GLY A 12 32.13 38.32 -46.61
C GLY A 12 32.27 37.93 -45.14
N ALA A 13 32.58 38.91 -44.26
CA ALA A 13 32.67 38.71 -42.82
C ALA A 13 31.30 38.38 -42.19
N PHE A 14 30.24 39.02 -42.67
CA PHE A 14 28.87 38.77 -42.20
C PHE A 14 28.37 37.38 -42.63
N ALA A 15 28.56 37.00 -43.89
CA ALA A 15 28.19 35.67 -44.40
C ALA A 15 28.94 34.53 -43.68
N SER A 16 30.23 34.72 -43.39
CA SER A 16 31.05 33.80 -42.59
C SER A 16 30.52 33.66 -41.16
N SER A 17 30.12 34.77 -40.54
CA SER A 17 29.55 34.80 -39.19
C SER A 17 28.21 34.07 -39.12
N ILE A 18 27.31 34.29 -40.09
CA ILE A 18 26.03 33.57 -40.19
C ILE A 18 26.26 32.05 -40.33
N ARG A 19 27.21 31.64 -41.19
CA ARG A 19 27.50 30.22 -41.39
C ARG A 19 28.06 29.57 -40.13
N ARG A 20 28.90 30.27 -39.37
CA ARG A 20 29.37 29.81 -38.04
C ARG A 20 28.22 29.68 -37.04
N LEU A 21 27.32 30.65 -37.01
CA LEU A 21 26.16 30.63 -36.11
C LEU A 21 25.25 29.42 -36.40
N LYS A 22 24.97 29.15 -37.68
CA LYS A 22 24.20 27.99 -38.11
C LYS A 22 24.85 26.67 -37.67
N ASN A 23 26.16 26.53 -37.87
CA ASN A 23 26.90 25.33 -37.45
C ASN A 23 26.86 25.15 -35.92
N VAL A 24 26.90 26.24 -35.14
CA VAL A 24 26.77 26.19 -33.68
C VAL A 24 25.37 25.74 -33.27
N PHE A 25 24.32 26.27 -33.91
CA PHE A 25 22.95 25.83 -33.65
C PHE A 25 22.74 24.33 -33.98
N GLU A 26 23.22 23.87 -35.14
CA GLU A 26 23.13 22.43 -35.51
C GLU A 26 23.91 21.53 -34.52
N ALA A 27 25.08 21.99 -34.05
CA ALA A 27 25.85 21.27 -33.05
C ALA A 27 25.13 21.21 -31.69
N ILE A 28 24.51 22.33 -31.26
CA ILE A 28 23.71 22.40 -30.02
C ILE A 28 22.50 21.48 -30.12
N GLU A 29 21.76 21.48 -31.23
CA GLU A 29 20.61 20.59 -31.45
C GLU A 29 21.04 19.12 -31.40
N THR A 30 22.15 18.77 -32.04
CA THR A 30 22.68 17.41 -32.03
C THR A 30 23.11 16.98 -30.62
N PHE A 31 23.73 17.89 -29.86
CA PHE A 31 24.15 17.65 -28.49
C PHE A 31 22.95 17.47 -27.55
N LEU A 32 21.96 18.36 -27.62
CA LEU A 32 20.71 18.26 -26.87
C LEU A 32 19.95 16.97 -27.18
N ALA A 33 19.89 16.58 -28.46
CA ALA A 33 19.28 15.32 -28.87
C ALA A 33 20.02 14.09 -28.34
N LYS A 34 21.34 14.18 -28.10
CA LYS A 34 22.15 13.11 -27.50
C LYS A 34 21.93 13.05 -25.98
N ILE A 35 21.94 14.19 -25.29
CA ILE A 35 21.65 14.26 -23.85
C ILE A 35 20.24 13.77 -23.55
N SER A 36 19.23 14.24 -24.29
CA SER A 36 17.84 13.82 -24.12
C SER A 36 17.69 12.30 -24.23
N ARG A 37 18.38 11.67 -25.20
CA ARG A 37 18.40 10.21 -25.34
C ARG A 37 19.06 9.50 -24.15
N VAL A 38 20.16 10.02 -23.62
CA VAL A 38 20.83 9.44 -22.44
C VAL A 38 19.94 9.60 -21.21
N LEU A 39 19.34 10.77 -21.03
CA LEU A 39 18.44 11.07 -19.92
C LEU A 39 17.21 10.16 -19.95
N GLN A 40 16.60 9.96 -21.12
CA GLN A 40 15.45 9.06 -21.30
C GLN A 40 15.80 7.60 -20.99
N ARG A 41 17.01 7.15 -21.37
CA ARG A 41 17.48 5.81 -21.02
C ARG A 41 17.72 5.67 -19.51
N GLY A 42 18.28 6.70 -18.89
CA GLY A 42 18.49 6.76 -17.45
C GLY A 42 17.17 6.69 -16.68
N THR A 43 16.17 7.48 -17.08
CA THR A 43 14.84 7.45 -16.44
C THR A 43 14.15 6.10 -16.60
N GLY A 44 14.23 5.48 -17.78
CA GLY A 44 13.69 4.13 -18.00
C GLY A 44 14.31 3.09 -17.05
N LEU A 45 15.63 3.13 -16.85
CA LEU A 45 16.33 2.20 -15.95
C LEU A 45 15.92 2.43 -14.49
N ILE A 46 15.81 3.69 -14.06
CA ILE A 46 15.34 4.06 -12.71
C ILE A 46 13.92 3.53 -12.47
N ILE A 47 12.98 3.78 -13.40
CA ILE A 47 11.60 3.27 -13.28
C ILE A 47 11.59 1.74 -13.25
N CYS A 48 12.39 1.09 -14.08
CA CYS A 48 12.51 -0.37 -14.11
C CYS A 48 12.99 -0.93 -12.76
N ALA A 49 14.07 -0.37 -12.21
CA ALA A 49 14.63 -0.77 -10.92
C ALA A 49 13.64 -0.55 -9.78
N GLY A 50 12.92 0.59 -9.77
CA GLY A 50 11.89 0.87 -8.77
C GLY A 50 10.71 -0.09 -8.84
N GLY A 51 10.23 -0.39 -10.05
CA GLY A 51 9.14 -1.36 -10.26
C GLY A 51 9.53 -2.78 -9.86
N LEU A 52 10.74 -3.24 -10.20
CA LEU A 52 11.23 -4.55 -9.79
C LEU A 52 11.48 -4.65 -8.28
N GLY A 53 12.04 -3.60 -7.67
CA GLY A 53 12.23 -3.53 -6.23
C GLY A 53 10.91 -3.63 -5.48
N ALA A 54 9.90 -2.87 -5.91
CA ALA A 54 8.56 -2.94 -5.36
C ALA A 54 7.90 -4.31 -5.59
N LEU A 55 8.09 -4.92 -6.76
CA LEU A 55 7.60 -6.27 -7.06
C LEU A 55 8.20 -7.33 -6.12
N ILE A 56 9.52 -7.28 -5.89
CA ILE A 56 10.20 -8.24 -5.00
C ILE A 56 9.72 -8.05 -3.57
N GLY A 57 9.62 -6.81 -3.09
CA GLY A 57 9.08 -6.52 -1.77
C GLY A 57 7.64 -7.01 -1.60
N TRP A 58 6.80 -6.78 -2.61
CA TRP A 58 5.42 -7.26 -2.64
C TRP A 58 5.32 -8.79 -2.60
N LEU A 59 6.11 -9.49 -3.41
CA LEU A 59 6.15 -10.95 -3.41
C LEU A 59 6.61 -11.50 -2.06
N LEU A 60 7.60 -10.87 -1.41
CA LEU A 60 8.08 -11.29 -0.10
C LEU A 60 6.98 -11.19 0.96
N VAL A 61 6.24 -10.08 0.97
CA VAL A 61 5.08 -9.85 1.85
C VAL A 61 3.95 -10.84 1.56
N THR A 62 3.70 -11.16 0.29
CA THR A 62 2.63 -12.09 -0.11
C THR A 62 2.95 -13.53 0.30
N VAL A 63 4.20 -13.97 0.15
CA VAL A 63 4.62 -15.35 0.49
C VAL A 63 4.68 -15.55 1.99
N ARG A 64 5.01 -14.50 2.77
CA ARG A 64 5.06 -14.53 4.23
C ARG A 64 4.21 -13.39 4.80
N PRO A 65 2.87 -13.55 4.85
CA PRO A 65 1.95 -12.48 5.22
C PRO A 65 1.93 -12.17 6.73
N ASP A 66 2.75 -12.86 7.54
CA ASP A 66 2.83 -12.62 8.97
C ASP A 66 3.41 -11.23 9.27
N PRO A 67 2.60 -10.27 9.76
CA PRO A 67 3.03 -8.88 9.90
C PRO A 67 4.11 -8.69 10.99
N LEU A 68 4.25 -9.66 11.89
CA LEU A 68 5.27 -9.67 12.94
C LEU A 68 6.58 -10.35 12.49
N GLY A 69 6.60 -10.97 11.29
CA GLY A 69 7.77 -11.65 10.77
C GLY A 69 8.84 -10.67 10.28
N THR A 70 10.12 -11.04 10.42
CA THR A 70 11.23 -10.23 9.88
C THR A 70 11.16 -10.07 8.36
N ALA A 71 10.56 -11.02 7.66
CA ALA A 71 10.33 -10.95 6.21
C ALA A 71 9.30 -9.88 5.82
N TRP A 72 8.32 -9.60 6.68
CA TRP A 72 7.31 -8.55 6.43
C TRP A 72 7.97 -7.17 6.39
N SER A 73 8.70 -6.80 7.44
CA SER A 73 9.39 -5.51 7.51
C SER A 73 10.35 -5.35 6.33
N LEU A 74 11.18 -6.37 6.02
CA LEU A 74 12.07 -6.33 4.86
C LEU A 74 11.30 -6.09 3.55
N GLY A 75 10.18 -6.78 3.35
CA GLY A 75 9.34 -6.63 2.16
C GLY A 75 8.70 -5.25 2.06
N VAL A 76 8.21 -4.71 3.18
CA VAL A 76 7.69 -3.34 3.28
C VAL A 76 8.76 -2.31 2.90
N TRP A 77 9.97 -2.42 3.45
CA TRP A 77 11.08 -1.51 3.12
C TRP A 77 11.47 -1.58 1.64
N LEU A 78 11.50 -2.77 1.04
CA LEU A 78 11.71 -2.94 -0.40
C LEU A 78 10.63 -2.24 -1.23
N VAL A 79 9.35 -2.36 -0.83
CA VAL A 79 8.24 -1.64 -1.48
C VAL A 79 8.38 -0.13 -1.35
N VAL A 80 8.71 0.38 -0.16
CA VAL A 80 8.90 1.82 0.10
C VAL A 80 10.06 2.39 -0.73
N ILE A 81 11.21 1.71 -0.74
CA ILE A 81 12.37 2.12 -1.54
C ILE A 81 12.04 2.06 -3.03
N GLY A 82 11.37 1.00 -3.49
CA GLY A 82 10.91 0.86 -4.86
C GLY A 82 9.95 1.98 -5.29
N ALA A 83 8.98 2.33 -4.44
CA ALA A 83 8.05 3.43 -4.65
C ALA A 83 8.77 4.79 -4.70
N PHE A 84 9.76 5.01 -3.83
CA PHE A 84 10.57 6.23 -3.87
C PHE A 84 11.37 6.36 -5.18
N ILE A 85 12.00 5.27 -5.63
CA ILE A 85 12.71 5.24 -6.92
C ILE A 85 11.74 5.50 -8.08
N LEU A 86 10.52 4.94 -8.05
CA LEU A 86 9.48 5.19 -9.04
C LEU A 86 9.05 6.66 -9.09
N ILE A 87 8.88 7.31 -7.93
CA ILE A 87 8.61 8.75 -7.83
C ILE A 87 9.69 9.53 -8.58
N VAL A 88 10.97 9.30 -8.26
CA VAL A 88 12.08 10.01 -8.90
C VAL A 88 12.10 9.76 -10.41
N GLY A 89 11.90 8.50 -10.83
CA GLY A 89 11.86 8.13 -12.24
C GLY A 89 10.73 8.81 -13.02
N ILE A 90 9.51 8.85 -12.45
CA ILE A 90 8.34 9.47 -13.07
C ILE A 90 8.45 11.00 -13.06
N LEU A 91 8.99 11.63 -12.02
CA LEU A 91 9.29 13.07 -12.03
C LEU A 91 10.30 13.42 -13.13
N ALA A 92 11.38 12.65 -13.23
CA ALA A 92 12.39 12.86 -14.25
C ALA A 92 11.79 12.68 -15.67
N LEU A 93 10.87 11.74 -15.85
CA LEU A 93 10.13 11.59 -17.10
C LEU A 93 9.15 12.76 -17.34
N ALA A 94 8.42 13.19 -16.31
CA ALA A 94 7.48 14.30 -16.39
C ALA A 94 8.15 15.61 -16.82
N THR A 95 9.33 15.92 -16.27
CA THR A 95 10.08 17.13 -16.65
C THR A 95 10.47 17.13 -18.14
N GLN A 96 10.81 15.97 -18.71
CA GLN A 96 11.14 15.84 -20.14
C GLN A 96 9.94 16.06 -21.06
N TYR A 97 8.74 15.75 -20.58
CA TYR A 97 7.51 15.76 -21.39
C TYR A 97 6.51 16.84 -20.97
N ILE A 98 6.89 17.77 -20.09
CA ILE A 98 5.97 18.75 -19.47
C ILE A 98 5.22 19.62 -20.47
N LEU A 99 5.84 19.94 -21.62
CA LEU A 99 5.24 20.75 -22.69
C LEU A 99 4.28 19.95 -23.58
N ARG A 100 4.39 18.62 -23.59
CA ARG A 100 3.54 17.72 -24.40
C ARG A 100 2.42 17.09 -23.59
N ILE A 101 2.63 16.92 -22.30
CA ILE A 101 1.64 16.38 -21.39
C ILE A 101 0.64 17.50 -21.10
N GLY A 102 -0.56 17.40 -21.69
CA GLY A 102 -1.66 18.30 -21.37
C GLY A 102 -2.08 18.23 -19.89
N MET A 103 -3.06 19.04 -19.50
CA MET A 103 -3.58 19.15 -18.13
C MET A 103 -3.84 17.79 -17.46
N ILE A 104 -4.42 16.82 -18.21
CA ILE A 104 -4.75 15.48 -17.71
C ILE A 104 -3.53 14.76 -17.15
N GLY A 105 -2.37 14.84 -17.80
CA GLY A 105 -1.19 14.15 -17.31
C GLY A 105 -0.50 14.84 -16.16
N GLN A 106 -0.60 16.16 -16.04
CA GLN A 106 -0.15 16.86 -14.85
C GLN A 106 -0.94 16.38 -13.62
N TYR A 107 -2.27 16.29 -13.72
CA TYR A 107 -3.10 15.70 -12.67
C TYR A 107 -2.76 14.23 -12.41
N GLY A 108 -2.51 13.45 -13.46
CA GLY A 108 -2.07 12.06 -13.32
C GLY A 108 -0.79 11.91 -12.52
N ILE A 109 0.21 12.75 -12.77
CA ILE A 109 1.47 12.77 -12.03
C ILE A 109 1.23 13.18 -10.57
N ILE A 110 0.42 14.21 -10.32
CA ILE A 110 0.08 14.64 -8.95
C ILE A 110 -0.62 13.52 -8.19
N ILE A 111 -1.60 12.85 -8.80
CA ILE A 111 -2.33 11.73 -8.18
C ILE A 111 -1.39 10.53 -7.96
N PHE A 112 -0.48 10.25 -8.89
CA PHE A 112 0.55 9.24 -8.71
C PHE A 112 1.45 9.54 -7.52
N LEU A 113 1.91 10.79 -7.38
CA LEU A 113 2.75 11.23 -6.27
C LEU A 113 2.03 11.13 -4.94
N LEU A 114 0.78 11.59 -4.90
CA LEU A 114 -0.04 11.50 -3.71
C LEU A 114 -0.27 10.03 -3.31
N GLY A 115 -0.57 9.17 -4.29
CA GLY A 115 -0.72 7.73 -4.08
C GLY A 115 0.56 7.09 -3.54
N ALA A 116 1.71 7.43 -4.11
CA ALA A 116 3.00 6.92 -3.65
C ALA A 116 3.35 7.43 -2.25
N LEU A 117 3.04 8.70 -1.93
CA LEU A 117 3.26 9.28 -0.60
C LEU A 117 2.35 8.65 0.45
N VAL A 118 1.08 8.42 0.12
CA VAL A 118 0.15 7.68 0.97
C VAL A 118 0.69 6.27 1.21
N LEU A 119 1.12 5.56 0.16
CA LEU A 119 1.70 4.22 0.27
C LEU A 119 2.92 4.21 1.19
N MET A 120 3.87 5.13 1.00
CA MET A 120 5.07 5.20 1.84
C MET A 120 4.74 5.57 3.29
N ALA A 121 3.92 6.60 3.51
CA ALA A 121 3.55 7.05 4.84
C ALA A 121 2.76 5.98 5.60
N GLY A 122 1.81 5.31 4.94
CA GLY A 122 1.04 4.22 5.54
C GLY A 122 1.91 3.00 5.84
N ALA A 123 2.80 2.62 4.94
CA ALA A 123 3.75 1.52 5.15
C ALA A 123 4.68 1.79 6.34
N LEU A 124 5.27 3.00 6.40
CA LEU A 124 6.14 3.41 7.50
C LEU A 124 5.37 3.56 8.82
N ALA A 125 4.13 4.06 8.79
CA ALA A 125 3.29 4.16 9.98
C ALA A 125 3.04 2.78 10.60
N VAL A 126 2.73 1.78 9.77
CA VAL A 126 2.52 0.41 10.22
C VAL A 126 3.82 -0.20 10.77
N ASP A 127 4.93 -0.10 10.05
CA ASP A 127 6.19 -0.77 10.41
C ASP A 127 6.91 -0.11 11.60
N LEU A 128 6.92 1.23 11.68
CA LEU A 128 7.67 1.96 12.71
C LEU A 128 6.87 2.26 13.97
N PHE A 129 5.54 2.36 13.89
CA PHE A 129 4.71 2.78 15.01
C PHE A 129 3.76 1.69 15.46
N ILE A 130 2.92 1.16 14.55
CA ILE A 130 1.85 0.23 14.93
C ILE A 130 2.42 -1.11 15.38
N LEU A 131 3.29 -1.74 14.59
CA LEU A 131 3.84 -3.06 14.93
C LEU A 131 4.67 -3.05 16.21
N PRO A 132 5.60 -2.09 16.43
CA PRO A 132 6.35 -2.02 17.69
C PRO A 132 5.47 -1.72 18.90
N TRP A 133 4.41 -0.92 18.73
CA TRP A 133 3.45 -0.64 19.80
C TRP A 133 2.65 -1.90 20.18
N ILE A 134 2.15 -2.64 19.19
CA ILE A 134 1.47 -3.94 19.39
C ILE A 134 2.40 -4.94 20.09
N ALA A 135 3.66 -5.04 19.64
CA ALA A 135 4.64 -5.92 20.26
C ALA A 135 4.92 -5.56 21.74
N ARG A 136 5.01 -4.26 22.07
CA ARG A 136 5.16 -3.80 23.46
C ARG A 136 3.95 -4.10 24.32
N LEU A 137 2.73 -3.97 23.78
CA LEU A 137 1.52 -4.35 24.50
C LEU A 137 1.54 -5.84 24.87
N PHE A 138 1.91 -6.72 23.94
CA PHE A 138 2.01 -8.15 24.25
C PHE A 138 3.12 -8.47 25.25
N ALA A 139 4.27 -7.78 25.17
CA ALA A 139 5.35 -7.96 26.12
C ALA A 139 4.98 -7.48 27.54
N GLN A 140 4.15 -6.45 27.66
CA GLN A 140 3.70 -5.92 28.96
C GLN A 140 2.59 -6.76 29.60
N PHE A 141 1.82 -7.50 28.79
CA PHE A 141 0.73 -8.34 29.28
C PHE A 141 0.88 -9.80 28.83
N PRO A 142 1.99 -10.49 29.20
CA PRO A 142 2.19 -11.90 28.83
C PRO A 142 1.11 -12.83 29.42
N ASN A 143 0.44 -12.36 30.48
CA ASN A 143 -0.61 -13.06 31.21
C ASN A 143 -2.01 -12.50 30.93
N LEU A 144 -2.24 -11.71 29.88
CA LEU A 144 -3.54 -11.09 29.66
C LEU A 144 -4.68 -12.12 29.59
N GLY A 145 -4.42 -13.28 28.98
CA GLY A 145 -5.34 -14.43 28.98
C GLY A 145 -5.62 -14.97 30.38
N SER A 146 -4.60 -15.16 31.21
CA SER A 146 -4.75 -15.71 32.57
C SER A 146 -5.34 -14.70 33.56
N VAL A 147 -5.09 -13.39 33.39
CA VAL A 147 -5.68 -12.31 34.19
C VAL A 147 -7.16 -12.12 33.84
N LEU A 148 -7.54 -12.15 32.56
CA LEU A 148 -8.95 -12.10 32.15
C LEU A 148 -9.69 -13.38 32.56
N GLN A 149 -9.05 -14.54 32.48
CA GLN A 149 -9.63 -15.80 32.95
C GLN A 149 -9.78 -15.82 34.48
N SER A 150 -8.82 -15.28 35.22
CA SER A 150 -8.93 -15.09 36.67
C SER A 150 -10.06 -14.13 37.03
N GLY A 151 -10.20 -13.01 36.31
CA GLY A 151 -11.29 -12.06 36.48
C GLY A 151 -12.66 -12.68 36.19
N TYR A 152 -12.78 -13.43 35.09
CA TYR A 152 -14.00 -14.15 34.73
C TYR A 152 -14.36 -15.21 35.78
N ASN A 153 -13.39 -16.02 36.21
CA ASN A 153 -13.60 -17.01 37.28
C ASN A 153 -14.04 -16.34 38.58
N THR A 154 -13.49 -15.17 38.93
CA THR A 154 -13.87 -14.41 40.13
C THR A 154 -15.31 -13.89 40.04
N VAL A 155 -15.70 -13.35 38.88
CA VAL A 155 -17.08 -12.88 38.64
C VAL A 155 -18.06 -14.05 38.59
N GLN A 156 -17.72 -15.16 37.91
CA GLN A 156 -18.56 -16.35 37.85
C GLN A 156 -18.73 -16.99 39.23
N ASN A 157 -17.66 -17.10 40.01
CA ASN A 157 -17.73 -17.59 41.39
C ASN A 157 -18.54 -16.64 42.28
N GLY A 158 -18.42 -15.33 42.09
CA GLY A 158 -19.23 -14.33 42.78
C GLY A 158 -20.72 -14.43 42.44
N VAL A 159 -21.06 -14.57 41.16
CA VAL A 159 -22.45 -14.74 40.69
C VAL A 159 -23.02 -16.06 41.22
N ASN A 160 -22.31 -17.18 41.07
CA ASN A 160 -22.74 -18.47 41.60
C ASN A 160 -22.94 -18.43 43.12
N GLY A 161 -22.05 -17.77 43.86
CA GLY A 161 -22.16 -17.58 45.31
C GLY A 161 -23.34 -16.70 45.72
N THR A 162 -23.63 -15.65 44.94
CA THR A 162 -24.78 -14.75 45.20
C THR A 162 -26.09 -15.46 44.88
N THR A 163 -26.16 -16.19 43.77
CA THR A 163 -27.34 -16.99 43.37
C THR A 163 -27.61 -18.12 44.36
N SER A 164 -26.58 -18.84 44.83
CA SER A 164 -26.76 -19.87 45.87
C SER A 164 -27.23 -19.26 47.19
N THR A 165 -26.73 -18.08 47.56
CA THR A 165 -27.15 -17.38 48.78
C THR A 165 -28.61 -16.94 48.69
N ILE A 166 -29.05 -16.41 47.55
CA ILE A 166 -30.46 -16.00 47.33
C ILE A 166 -31.39 -17.22 47.35
N VAL A 167 -31.01 -18.32 46.70
CA VAL A 167 -31.81 -19.57 46.70
C VAL A 167 -31.89 -20.18 48.09
N ASN A 168 -30.77 -20.24 48.83
CA ASN A 168 -30.73 -20.76 50.19
C ASN A 168 -31.53 -19.86 51.15
N THR A 169 -31.37 -18.54 51.05
CA THR A 169 -32.13 -17.58 51.87
C THR A 169 -33.63 -17.64 51.56
N GLY A 170 -33.99 -17.79 50.28
CA GLY A 170 -35.38 -17.98 49.85
C GLY A 170 -35.98 -19.28 50.36
N SER A 171 -35.20 -20.38 50.36
CA SER A 171 -35.60 -21.66 50.93
C SER A 171 -35.74 -21.59 52.46
N ASP A 172 -34.82 -20.92 53.16
CA ASP A 172 -34.89 -20.70 54.61
C ASP A 172 -36.08 -19.83 55.01
N ILE A 173 -36.39 -18.78 54.24
CA ILE A 173 -37.58 -17.95 54.44
C ILE A 173 -38.84 -18.78 54.17
N CYS A 174 -38.88 -19.58 53.09
CA CYS A 174 -39.98 -20.47 52.80
C CYS A 174 -40.22 -21.47 53.93
N ASN A 175 -39.16 -22.11 54.43
CA ASN A 175 -39.23 -23.05 55.55
C ASN A 175 -39.67 -22.36 56.84
N LYS A 176 -39.21 -21.12 57.12
CA LYS A 176 -39.65 -20.34 58.29
C LYS A 176 -41.12 -19.90 58.21
N ILE A 177 -41.63 -19.61 57.01
CA ILE A 177 -43.02 -19.18 56.80
C ILE A 177 -43.99 -20.38 56.72
N ALA A 178 -43.54 -21.53 56.21
CA ALA A 178 -44.34 -22.74 56.09
C ALA A 178 -44.48 -23.53 57.40
N ASN A 179 -43.53 -23.39 58.35
CA ASN A 179 -43.51 -24.15 59.61
C ASN A 179 -44.17 -23.58 60.89
N PRO A 180 -44.92 -22.46 60.93
CA PRO A 180 -45.56 -22.06 62.18
C PRO A 180 -46.79 -22.92 62.56
N PHE A 181 -47.28 -23.79 61.67
CA PHE A 181 -48.51 -24.58 61.87
C PHE A 181 -48.34 -26.11 61.77
N GLY A 182 -47.11 -26.63 61.83
CA GLY A 182 -46.87 -28.08 61.94
C GLY A 182 -47.13 -28.93 60.69
N GLY A 183 -47.20 -28.32 59.51
CA GLY A 183 -47.35 -29.02 58.23
C GLY A 183 -45.99 -29.41 57.63
N ASN A 184 -45.67 -30.71 57.62
CA ASN A 184 -44.44 -31.29 57.04
C ASN A 184 -44.40 -31.31 55.49
N ASN A 185 -44.73 -30.22 54.81
CA ASN A 185 -44.55 -30.12 53.36
C ASN A 185 -43.25 -29.35 53.06
N PRO A 186 -42.14 -30.04 52.74
CA PRO A 186 -40.88 -29.36 52.40
C PRO A 186 -41.07 -28.50 51.15
N CYS A 187 -40.61 -27.24 51.19
CA CYS A 187 -40.61 -26.38 50.02
C CYS A 187 -39.79 -27.04 48.89
N PRO A 188 -40.22 -26.93 47.62
CA PRO A 188 -39.48 -27.52 46.51
C PRO A 188 -38.08 -26.90 46.44
N THR A 189 -37.05 -27.73 46.59
CA THR A 189 -35.66 -27.34 46.41
C THR A 189 -35.42 -27.10 44.92
N SER A 190 -35.65 -25.88 44.44
CA SER A 190 -35.16 -25.52 43.11
C SER A 190 -33.63 -25.51 43.20
N SER A 191 -32.96 -26.44 42.51
CA SER A 191 -31.51 -26.36 42.32
C SER A 191 -31.19 -24.99 41.72
N ALA A 192 -30.31 -24.22 42.37
CA ALA A 192 -29.88 -22.93 41.85
C ALA A 192 -29.42 -23.11 40.39
N PRO A 193 -29.82 -22.23 39.44
CA PRO A 193 -29.31 -22.29 38.08
C PRO A 193 -27.78 -22.09 38.14
N VAL A 194 -27.03 -23.17 37.96
CA VAL A 194 -25.58 -23.14 37.89
C VAL A 194 -25.22 -22.63 36.51
N VAL A 195 -24.52 -21.50 36.42
CA VAL A 195 -23.91 -21.08 35.15
C VAL A 195 -22.89 -22.16 34.79
N PRO A 196 -23.07 -22.91 33.68
CA PRO A 196 -22.17 -24.00 33.34
C PRO A 196 -20.74 -23.46 33.25
N SER A 197 -19.78 -24.14 33.88
CA SER A 197 -18.36 -23.85 33.73
C SER A 197 -17.92 -24.28 32.33
N GLN A 198 -18.35 -23.56 31.31
CA GLN A 198 -17.68 -23.68 30.03
C GLN A 198 -16.27 -23.13 30.23
N ASN A 199 -15.27 -23.93 29.85
CA ASN A 199 -13.91 -23.43 29.70
C ASN A 199 -14.00 -22.10 28.95
N VAL A 200 -13.54 -21.02 29.59
CA VAL A 200 -13.45 -19.71 28.95
C VAL A 200 -12.79 -19.95 27.59
N PRO A 201 -13.45 -19.63 26.45
CA PRO A 201 -12.83 -19.81 25.16
C PRO A 201 -11.49 -19.09 25.22
N SER A 202 -10.41 -19.80 24.89
CA SER A 202 -9.06 -19.27 24.92
C SER A 202 -9.07 -17.95 24.15
N LEU A 203 -9.01 -16.83 24.88
CA LEU A 203 -9.07 -15.51 24.25
C LEU A 203 -7.88 -15.40 23.32
N SER A 204 -8.16 -15.42 22.03
CA SER A 204 -7.14 -15.25 21.02
C SER A 204 -6.67 -13.79 21.06
N VAL A 205 -5.48 -13.56 20.53
CA VAL A 205 -4.93 -12.20 20.38
C VAL A 205 -5.91 -11.29 19.60
N ASP A 206 -6.60 -11.86 18.62
CA ASP A 206 -7.60 -11.17 17.81
C ASP A 206 -8.83 -10.72 18.65
N ASP A 207 -9.26 -11.51 19.64
CA ASP A 207 -10.36 -11.15 20.54
C ASP A 207 -10.01 -9.98 21.47
N VAL A 208 -8.74 -9.88 21.87
CA VAL A 208 -8.24 -8.77 22.69
C VAL A 208 -8.17 -7.49 21.86
N LEU A 209 -7.66 -7.56 20.63
CA LEU A 209 -7.62 -6.39 19.74
C LEU A 209 -9.02 -5.88 19.43
N ALA A 210 -9.96 -6.79 19.13
CA ALA A 210 -11.35 -6.45 18.87
C ALA A 210 -12.01 -5.73 20.06
N ARG A 211 -11.69 -6.12 21.30
CA ARG A 211 -12.20 -5.47 22.52
C ARG A 211 -11.65 -4.08 22.77
N ILE A 212 -10.47 -3.76 22.25
CA ILE A 212 -9.87 -2.41 22.30
C ILE A 212 -10.37 -1.56 21.12
N GLY A 213 -11.25 -2.11 20.27
CA GLY A 213 -11.77 -1.44 19.07
C GLY A 213 -10.79 -1.43 17.90
N LEU A 214 -9.72 -2.24 17.98
CA LEU A 214 -8.74 -2.39 16.92
C LEU A 214 -9.10 -3.58 16.00
N PRO A 215 -8.81 -3.48 14.71
CA PRO A 215 -9.01 -4.61 13.80
C PRO A 215 -8.11 -5.80 14.21
N PRO A 216 -8.56 -7.04 14.00
CA PRO A 216 -7.75 -8.24 14.25
C PRO A 216 -6.42 -8.20 13.49
N ILE A 217 -5.38 -8.91 13.97
CA ILE A 217 -4.07 -8.94 13.32
C ILE A 217 -4.20 -9.50 11.89
N SER A 218 -5.06 -10.50 11.71
CA SER A 218 -5.38 -11.07 10.39
C SER A 218 -5.98 -10.04 9.44
N THR A 219 -6.87 -9.16 9.93
CA THR A 219 -7.44 -8.06 9.14
C THR A 219 -6.40 -6.98 8.85
N LEU A 220 -5.54 -6.66 9.82
CA LEU A 220 -4.45 -5.69 9.65
C LEU A 220 -3.44 -6.18 8.58
N GLY A 221 -3.10 -7.47 8.61
CA GLY A 221 -2.28 -8.13 7.60
C GLY A 221 -2.92 -8.08 6.22
N ALA A 222 -4.21 -8.45 6.10
CA ALA A 222 -4.93 -8.39 4.83
C ALA A 222 -5.02 -6.95 4.27
N LEU A 223 -5.31 -5.95 5.10
CA LEU A 223 -5.33 -4.55 4.71
C LEU A 223 -3.93 -4.05 4.32
N GLY A 224 -2.90 -4.44 5.06
CA GLY A 224 -1.50 -4.14 4.74
C GLY A 224 -1.10 -4.72 3.39
N VAL A 225 -1.49 -5.97 3.10
CA VAL A 225 -1.29 -6.63 1.81
C VAL A 225 -2.02 -5.83 0.71
N ILE A 226 -3.31 -5.55 0.85
CA ILE A 226 -4.07 -4.76 -0.12
C ILE A 226 -3.41 -3.40 -0.39
N PHE A 227 -2.95 -2.71 0.66
CA PHE A 227 -2.29 -1.42 0.55
C PHE A 227 -0.93 -1.49 -0.16
N LEU A 228 -0.10 -2.48 0.20
CA LEU A 228 1.23 -2.71 -0.37
C LEU A 228 1.20 -3.28 -1.79
N SER A 229 0.05 -3.75 -2.27
CA SER A 229 -0.13 -4.18 -3.67
C SER A 229 -0.06 -3.01 -4.68
N GLY A 230 0.03 -1.77 -4.20
CA GLY A 230 0.02 -0.57 -5.03
C GLY A 230 -1.36 -0.02 -5.31
N ALA A 231 -2.37 -0.37 -4.51
CA ALA A 231 -3.71 0.23 -4.60
C ALA A 231 -3.69 1.76 -4.65
N PRO A 232 -2.94 2.44 -3.74
CA PRO A 232 -2.90 3.90 -3.76
C PRO A 232 -2.24 4.46 -5.03
N LEU A 233 -1.35 3.69 -5.65
CA LEU A 233 -0.65 4.05 -6.89
C LEU A 233 -1.52 3.87 -8.13
N ALA A 234 -2.50 2.96 -8.10
CA ALA A 234 -3.25 2.54 -9.28
C ALA A 234 -4.00 3.69 -9.99
N PRO A 235 -4.70 4.62 -9.31
CA PRO A 235 -5.31 5.78 -9.98
C PRO A 235 -4.28 6.65 -10.70
N GLY A 236 -3.13 6.85 -10.08
CA GLY A 236 -2.02 7.61 -10.67
C GLY A 236 -1.44 6.91 -11.88
N CYS A 237 -1.19 5.60 -11.79
CA CYS A 237 -0.69 4.79 -12.89
C CYS A 237 -1.65 4.80 -14.09
N LEU A 238 -2.96 4.76 -13.83
CA LEU A 238 -4.00 4.85 -14.85
C LEU A 238 -3.93 6.18 -15.60
N LEU A 239 -3.94 7.30 -14.87
CA LEU A 239 -3.93 8.64 -15.46
C LEU A 239 -2.61 8.95 -16.16
N VAL A 240 -1.48 8.55 -15.57
CA VAL A 240 -0.15 8.66 -16.20
C VAL A 240 -0.09 7.83 -17.48
N GLY A 241 -0.61 6.59 -17.45
CA GLY A 241 -0.69 5.73 -18.63
C GLY A 241 -1.51 6.36 -19.76
N ILE A 242 -2.70 6.86 -19.46
CA ILE A 242 -3.57 7.55 -20.43
C ILE A 242 -2.90 8.81 -20.97
N ALA A 243 -2.32 9.63 -20.10
CA ALA A 243 -1.69 10.87 -20.50
C ALA A 243 -0.49 10.65 -21.41
N PHE A 244 0.36 9.67 -21.11
CA PHE A 244 1.49 9.32 -21.98
C PHE A 244 1.05 8.69 -23.30
N LEU A 245 -0.07 7.95 -23.29
CA LEU A 245 -0.65 7.40 -24.51
C LEU A 245 -1.14 8.52 -25.44
N LEU A 246 -1.83 9.53 -24.88
CA LEU A 246 -2.28 10.72 -25.60
C LEU A 246 -1.12 11.60 -26.06
N ALA A 247 -0.06 11.71 -25.27
CA ALA A 247 1.17 12.42 -25.64
C ALA A 247 2.00 11.68 -26.72
N GLY A 248 1.57 10.48 -27.13
CA GLY A 248 2.23 9.69 -28.16
C GLY A 248 3.57 9.09 -27.73
N VAL A 249 3.77 8.89 -26.41
CA VAL A 249 5.00 8.28 -25.89
C VAL A 249 5.07 6.83 -26.37
N ARG A 250 6.20 6.46 -26.96
CA ARG A 250 6.49 5.07 -27.32
C ARG A 250 7.21 4.38 -26.17
N PRO A 251 6.87 3.12 -25.85
CA PRO A 251 5.97 2.23 -26.60
C PRO A 251 4.56 2.10 -26.02
N ARG A 252 3.56 2.09 -26.92
CA ARG A 252 2.14 2.05 -26.58
C ARG A 252 1.73 0.76 -25.85
N SER A 253 2.38 -0.38 -26.16
CA SER A 253 2.05 -1.66 -25.53
C SER A 253 2.28 -1.65 -24.02
N ALA A 254 3.38 -1.05 -23.55
CA ALA A 254 3.66 -0.92 -22.12
C ALA A 254 2.65 0.01 -21.43
N LEU A 255 2.23 1.08 -22.10
CA LEU A 255 1.20 1.99 -21.59
C LEU A 255 -0.17 1.31 -21.49
N PHE A 256 -0.58 0.54 -22.51
CA PHE A 256 -1.81 -0.25 -22.44
C PHE A 256 -1.76 -1.27 -21.32
N LEU A 257 -0.64 -1.97 -21.15
CA LEU A 257 -0.47 -2.94 -20.07
C LEU A 257 -0.52 -2.27 -18.69
N LEU A 258 0.05 -1.06 -18.54
CA LEU A 258 -0.06 -0.26 -17.32
C LEU A 258 -1.51 0.17 -17.03
N ILE A 259 -2.24 0.64 -18.03
CA ILE A 259 -3.66 1.04 -17.93
C ILE A 259 -4.51 -0.16 -17.50
N VAL A 260 -4.35 -1.31 -18.16
CA VAL A 260 -5.10 -2.53 -17.85
C VAL A 260 -4.76 -3.03 -16.46
N ALA A 261 -3.48 -3.06 -16.09
CA ALA A 261 -3.05 -3.46 -14.75
C ALA A 261 -3.63 -2.54 -13.67
N ALA A 262 -3.64 -1.23 -13.89
CA ALA A 262 -4.23 -0.26 -12.98
C ALA A 262 -5.75 -0.42 -12.84
N LEU A 263 -6.47 -0.63 -13.94
CA LEU A 263 -7.92 -0.88 -13.93
C LEU A 263 -8.26 -2.19 -13.21
N LEU A 264 -7.51 -3.26 -13.48
CA LEU A 264 -7.71 -4.54 -12.80
C LEU A 264 -7.39 -4.43 -11.31
N ASN A 265 -6.36 -3.68 -10.94
CA ASN A 265 -6.01 -3.45 -9.54
C ASN A 265 -7.12 -2.66 -8.82
N LEU A 266 -7.61 -1.56 -9.42
CA LEU A 266 -8.74 -0.78 -8.90
C LEU A 266 -10.03 -1.62 -8.81
N GLY A 267 -10.41 -2.29 -9.89
CA GLY A 267 -11.63 -3.10 -9.94
C GLY A 267 -11.58 -4.28 -8.96
N GLY A 268 -10.43 -4.96 -8.88
CA GLY A 268 -10.26 -6.09 -7.96
C GLY A 268 -10.38 -5.68 -6.49
N GLN A 269 -9.85 -4.52 -6.12
CA GLN A 269 -9.88 -4.05 -4.74
C GLN A 269 -11.22 -3.40 -4.35
N PHE A 270 -11.79 -2.56 -5.22
CA PHE A 270 -13.00 -1.81 -4.89
C PHE A 270 -14.29 -2.59 -5.19
N LEU A 271 -14.34 -3.40 -6.24
CA LEU A 271 -15.59 -4.02 -6.70
C LEU A 271 -15.73 -5.48 -6.28
N LEU A 272 -14.62 -6.22 -6.26
CA LEU A 272 -14.69 -7.67 -6.11
C LEU A 272 -14.35 -8.15 -4.70
N HIS A 273 -13.52 -7.43 -3.94
CA HIS A 273 -13.09 -7.83 -2.58
C HIS A 273 -12.65 -9.31 -2.49
N ILE A 274 -12.18 -9.88 -3.60
CA ILE A 274 -11.73 -11.26 -3.68
C ILE A 274 -10.31 -11.30 -3.15
N ALA A 275 -10.15 -11.83 -1.94
CA ALA A 275 -8.85 -11.89 -1.22
C ALA A 275 -7.73 -12.53 -2.06
N PHE A 276 -8.06 -13.49 -2.93
CA PHE A 276 -7.08 -14.16 -3.80
C PHE A 276 -6.60 -13.30 -4.98
N LEU A 277 -7.39 -12.34 -5.46
CA LEU A 277 -7.04 -11.55 -6.63
C LEU A 277 -5.99 -10.48 -6.30
N GLY A 278 -6.00 -9.95 -5.07
CA GLY A 278 -5.08 -8.89 -4.61
C GLY A 278 -3.60 -9.16 -4.90
N PRO A 279 -3.04 -10.31 -4.47
CA PRO A 279 -1.68 -10.77 -4.80
C PRO A 279 -1.31 -10.65 -6.28
N PHE A 280 -2.14 -11.21 -7.15
CA PHE A 280 -1.91 -11.22 -8.60
C PHE A 280 -1.97 -9.82 -9.20
N LEU A 281 -2.90 -8.98 -8.72
CA LEU A 281 -3.08 -7.61 -9.20
C LEU A 281 -1.91 -6.70 -8.81
N GLY A 282 -1.33 -6.90 -7.62
CA GLY A 282 -0.12 -6.20 -7.22
C GLY A 282 1.09 -6.59 -8.08
N VAL A 283 1.26 -7.90 -8.33
CA VAL A 283 2.31 -8.40 -9.24
C VAL A 283 2.16 -7.79 -10.63
N LEU A 284 0.94 -7.81 -11.18
CA LEU A 284 0.66 -7.27 -12.51
C LEU A 284 0.96 -5.77 -12.59
N LEU A 285 0.59 -4.98 -11.58
CA LEU A 285 0.83 -3.54 -11.55
C LEU A 285 2.32 -3.21 -11.46
N TYR A 286 3.07 -3.84 -10.56
CA TYR A 286 4.51 -3.57 -10.43
C TYR A 286 5.30 -4.09 -11.63
N LEU A 287 4.91 -5.25 -12.18
CA LEU A 287 5.50 -5.76 -13.41
C LEU A 287 5.20 -4.83 -14.60
N ALA A 288 4.00 -4.23 -14.66
CA ALA A 288 3.65 -3.24 -15.67
C ALA A 288 4.52 -1.98 -15.58
N LEU A 289 4.77 -1.48 -14.37
CA LEU A 289 5.67 -0.35 -14.14
C LEU A 289 7.11 -0.69 -14.52
N ALA A 290 7.59 -1.88 -14.12
CA ALA A 290 8.93 -2.35 -14.50
C ALA A 290 9.06 -2.48 -16.02
N TRP A 291 8.07 -3.06 -16.68
CA TRP A 291 8.01 -3.20 -18.14
C TRP A 291 7.97 -1.84 -18.84
N PHE A 292 7.21 -0.88 -18.31
CA PHE A 292 7.22 0.49 -18.80
C PHE A 292 8.61 1.12 -18.73
N GLY A 293 9.32 1.01 -17.60
CA GLY A 293 10.70 1.46 -17.48
C GLY A 293 11.65 0.76 -18.45
N PHE A 294 11.57 -0.57 -18.55
CA PHE A 294 12.40 -1.38 -19.45
C PHE A 294 12.25 -0.98 -20.92
N THR A 295 11.01 -0.71 -21.33
CA THR A 295 10.73 -0.35 -22.71
C THR A 295 11.16 1.08 -23.06
N LEU A 296 11.16 2.00 -22.09
CA LEU A 296 11.79 3.32 -22.24
C LEU A 296 13.31 3.23 -22.36
N TRP A 297 13.94 2.27 -21.66
CA TRP A 297 15.38 2.05 -21.72
C TRP A 297 15.84 1.48 -23.08
N SER A 298 15.07 0.56 -23.67
CA SER A 298 15.42 -0.10 -24.95
C SER A 298 14.42 0.16 -26.10
N PRO A 299 14.26 1.42 -26.56
CA PRO A 299 13.24 1.77 -27.56
C PRO A 299 13.47 1.12 -28.94
N TRP A 300 14.66 0.57 -29.19
CA TRP A 300 15.10 0.00 -30.47
C TRP A 300 14.62 -1.44 -30.71
N LYS A 301 14.10 -2.11 -29.68
CA LYS A 301 13.70 -3.53 -29.77
C LYS A 301 12.23 -3.75 -30.14
N LEU A 302 11.44 -2.69 -30.31
CA LEU A 302 10.05 -2.82 -30.74
C LEU A 302 9.94 -2.40 -32.21
N PRO A 303 9.54 -3.32 -33.12
CA PRO A 303 9.36 -2.98 -34.52
C PRO A 303 8.39 -1.80 -34.62
N ARG A 304 8.69 -0.85 -35.51
CA ARG A 304 7.76 0.19 -35.90
C ARG A 304 6.59 -0.52 -36.58
N LEU A 305 5.59 -0.93 -35.81
CA LEU A 305 4.28 -1.27 -36.33
C LEU A 305 3.73 0.06 -36.86
N GLY A 306 3.89 0.23 -38.17
CA GLY A 306 3.29 1.30 -38.97
C GLY A 306 1.78 1.12 -39.03
#